data_AF-A0A3E0KE33-F1
#
_entry.id   AF-A0A3E0KE33-F1
#
_cell.length_a   1.000
_cell.length_b   1.000
_cell.length_c   1.000
_cell.angle_alpha   90.00
_cell.angle_beta   90.00
_cell.angle_gamma   90.00
#
_symmetry.space_group_name_H-M   'P 1'
#
loop_
_entity.id
_entity.type
_entity.pdbx_description
1 polymer ?
#
loop_
_entity_poly.entity_id
_entity_poly.type
_entity_poly.pdbx_seq_one_letter_code
_entity_poly.pdbx_strand_id
1 'polypeptide(L)'
;MAAGEVKHPVSWIPPSQHREEDEAALRERAWRRLVEERIQEAMAQGAFDNLPGKGKPLDLRENPFTPPELRLAYKLLKDANFAPDWIELDRDVRAAREELAAFQERHMEWLRHQPLPTDGRAPAAVLDWHRRMRAQLVRRLDELNRKIDHLNLIVPQLQLQRPRVDAAEVLRRFDERCADIYPPLAQAGGEPDDRRHRP
;
A
#
# COMPACT_ATOMS: atom_id res chain seq x y z
N MET A 1 -63.93 27.24 -36.43
CA MET A 1 -63.19 27.55 -35.18
C MET A 1 -62.77 26.24 -34.56
N ALA A 2 -61.46 25.94 -34.52
CA ALA A 2 -60.92 24.78 -33.81
C ALA A 2 -59.59 25.20 -33.20
N ALA A 3 -59.55 25.29 -31.87
CA ALA A 3 -58.34 25.59 -31.11
C ALA A 3 -57.51 24.31 -30.97
N GLY A 4 -56.27 24.33 -31.46
CA GLY A 4 -55.29 23.26 -31.26
C GLY A 4 -54.51 23.51 -29.98
N GLU A 5 -54.65 22.63 -28.99
CA GLU A 5 -53.81 22.60 -27.80
C GLU A 5 -52.40 22.11 -28.15
N VAL A 6 -51.40 22.94 -27.87
CA VAL A 6 -49.98 22.58 -27.95
C VAL A 6 -49.59 21.88 -26.65
N LYS A 7 -49.41 20.55 -26.69
CA LYS A 7 -48.78 19.81 -25.59
C LYS A 7 -47.27 20.02 -25.66
N HIS A 8 -46.73 20.75 -24.69
CA HIS A 8 -45.28 20.87 -24.51
C HIS A 8 -44.68 19.54 -24.00
N PRO A 9 -43.48 19.14 -24.46
CA PRO A 9 -42.85 17.90 -24.02
C PRO A 9 -42.29 18.08 -22.61
N VAL A 10 -42.69 17.19 -21.69
CA VAL A 10 -42.11 17.12 -20.33
C VAL A 10 -40.63 16.76 -20.49
N SER A 11 -39.74 17.65 -20.09
CA SER A 11 -38.30 17.37 -20.07
C SER A 11 -38.01 16.29 -19.03
N TRP A 12 -37.51 15.15 -19.47
CA TRP A 12 -36.98 14.12 -18.59
C TRP A 12 -35.76 14.66 -17.85
N ILE A 13 -35.84 14.73 -16.52
CA ILE A 13 -34.73 15.10 -15.65
C ILE A 13 -34.21 13.80 -15.02
N PRO A 14 -32.94 13.40 -15.26
CA PRO A 14 -32.38 12.24 -14.57
C PRO A 14 -32.36 12.49 -13.06
N PRO A 15 -32.70 11.50 -12.22
CA PRO A 15 -32.60 11.65 -10.77
C PRO A 15 -31.15 12.00 -10.40
N SER A 16 -30.97 13.07 -9.63
CA SER A 16 -29.67 13.49 -9.11
C SER A 16 -29.18 12.48 -8.07
N GLN A 17 -27.92 12.05 -8.20
CA GLN A 17 -27.26 11.03 -7.38
C GLN A 17 -27.46 11.22 -5.87
N HIS A 18 -27.57 12.47 -5.41
CA HIS A 18 -27.82 12.82 -4.01
C HIS A 18 -29.13 12.25 -3.43
N ARG A 19 -30.16 12.01 -4.23
CA ARG A 19 -31.45 11.46 -3.75
C ARG A 19 -31.36 9.95 -3.44
N GLU A 20 -30.56 9.21 -4.20
CA GLU A 20 -30.33 7.78 -3.97
C GLU A 20 -29.44 7.54 -2.74
N GLU A 21 -28.44 8.40 -2.53
CA GLU A 21 -27.56 8.39 -1.36
C GLU A 21 -28.34 8.63 -0.04
N ASP A 22 -29.27 9.59 -0.06
CA ASP A 22 -30.13 9.90 1.09
C ASP A 22 -31.08 8.74 1.43
N GLU A 23 -31.67 8.10 0.41
CA GLU A 23 -32.54 6.93 0.59
C GLU A 23 -31.77 5.69 1.09
N ALA A 24 -30.53 5.48 0.63
CA ALA A 24 -29.66 4.41 1.11
C ALA A 24 -29.28 4.59 2.59
N ALA A 25 -28.94 5.82 2.99
CA ALA A 25 -28.63 6.14 4.39
C ALA A 25 -29.83 5.95 5.32
N LEU A 26 -31.05 6.29 4.86
CA LEU A 26 -32.28 6.06 5.61
C LEU A 26 -32.57 4.55 5.77
N ARG A 27 -32.38 3.76 4.71
CA ARG A 27 -32.52 2.30 4.76
C ARG A 27 -31.52 1.64 5.71
N GLU A 28 -30.26 2.08 5.68
CA GLU A 28 -29.24 1.55 6.60
C GLU A 28 -29.60 1.83 8.06
N ARG A 29 -30.05 3.06 8.37
CA ARG A 29 -30.48 3.44 9.72
C ARG A 29 -31.70 2.64 10.18
N ALA A 30 -32.67 2.41 9.30
CA ALA A 30 -33.85 1.59 9.60
C ALA A 30 -33.48 0.13 9.84
N TRP A 31 -32.60 -0.44 9.02
CA TRP A 31 -32.08 -1.80 9.20
C TRP A 31 -31.32 -1.95 10.52
N ARG A 32 -30.45 -0.99 10.85
CA ARG A 32 -29.69 -1.00 12.11
C ARG A 32 -30.61 -0.99 13.33
N ARG A 33 -31.68 -0.20 13.30
CA ARG A 33 -32.69 -0.19 14.38
C ARG A 33 -33.40 -1.52 14.53
N LEU A 34 -33.83 -2.12 13.42
CA LEU A 34 -34.47 -3.44 13.44
C LEU A 34 -33.55 -4.52 14.01
N VAL A 35 -32.27 -4.52 13.61
CA VAL A 35 -31.26 -5.46 14.12
C VAL A 35 -31.05 -5.24 15.63
N GLU A 36 -30.93 -3.99 16.08
CA GLU A 36 -30.75 -3.67 17.49
C GLU A 36 -31.95 -4.14 18.34
N GLU A 37 -33.18 -3.84 17.92
CA GLU A 37 -34.40 -4.30 18.58
C GLU A 37 -34.41 -5.84 18.72
N ARG A 38 -33.97 -6.55 17.69
CA ARG A 38 -33.90 -8.01 17.69
C ARG A 38 -32.82 -8.56 18.64
N ILE A 39 -31.67 -7.90 18.71
CA ILE A 39 -30.60 -8.26 19.65
C ILE A 39 -31.07 -8.04 21.09
N GLN A 40 -31.71 -6.91 21.38
CA GLN A 40 -32.25 -6.60 22.71
C GLN A 40 -33.33 -7.58 23.14
N GLU A 41 -34.24 -7.95 22.23
CA GLU A 41 -35.25 -8.98 22.47
C GLU A 41 -34.60 -10.34 22.79
N ALA A 42 -33.59 -10.75 22.01
CA ALA A 42 -32.85 -11.99 22.25
C ALA A 42 -32.06 -11.96 23.59
N MET A 43 -31.50 -10.81 23.98
CA MET A 43 -30.88 -10.62 25.29
C MET A 43 -31.90 -10.75 26.41
N ALA A 44 -33.07 -10.12 26.30
CA ALA A 44 -34.13 -10.18 27.30
C ALA A 44 -34.70 -11.59 27.49
N GLN A 45 -34.71 -12.40 26.41
CA GLN A 45 -35.13 -13.80 26.43
C GLN A 45 -34.03 -14.76 26.93
N GLY A 46 -32.84 -14.25 27.27
CA GLY A 46 -31.72 -15.08 27.72
C GLY A 46 -31.14 -15.97 26.61
N ALA A 47 -31.36 -15.64 25.33
CA ALA A 47 -30.86 -16.44 24.21
C ALA A 47 -29.33 -16.55 24.18
N PHE A 48 -28.62 -15.62 24.84
CA PHE A 48 -27.17 -15.62 24.98
C PHE A 48 -26.69 -16.28 26.29
N ASP A 49 -27.58 -16.78 27.13
CA ASP A 49 -27.22 -17.26 28.47
C ASP A 49 -26.55 -18.62 28.51
N ASN A 50 -26.83 -19.47 27.52
CA ASN A 50 -26.26 -20.80 27.40
C ASN A 50 -25.40 -20.96 26.14
N LEU A 51 -24.71 -19.89 25.72
CA LEU A 51 -23.79 -20.00 24.60
C LEU A 51 -22.63 -20.94 24.91
N PRO A 52 -22.22 -21.80 23.96
CA PRO A 52 -21.02 -22.60 24.10
C PRO A 52 -19.81 -21.67 24.32
N GLY A 53 -19.15 -21.82 25.46
CA GLY A 53 -17.99 -20.99 25.83
C GLY A 53 -18.29 -19.73 26.64
N LYS A 54 -19.56 -19.44 27.00
CA LYS A 54 -19.89 -18.31 27.88
C LYS A 54 -19.11 -18.39 29.20
N GLY A 55 -18.40 -17.30 29.53
CA GLY A 55 -17.60 -17.20 30.77
C GLY A 55 -16.29 -17.99 30.78
N LYS A 56 -15.95 -18.72 29.71
CA LYS A 56 -14.65 -19.40 29.57
C LYS A 56 -13.67 -18.50 28.80
N PRO A 57 -12.36 -18.58 29.08
CA PRO A 57 -11.35 -17.95 28.24
C PRO A 57 -11.50 -18.39 26.78
N LEU A 58 -11.41 -17.45 25.86
CA LEU A 58 -11.40 -17.73 24.42
C LEU A 58 -10.22 -18.65 24.09
N ASP A 59 -10.49 -19.75 23.40
CA ASP A 59 -9.44 -20.63 22.90
C ASP A 59 -8.84 -20.06 21.61
N LEU A 60 -7.73 -19.32 21.76
CA LEU A 60 -6.98 -18.73 20.66
C LEU A 60 -5.79 -19.62 20.22
N ARG A 61 -5.79 -20.91 20.62
CA ARG A 61 -4.69 -21.83 20.28
C ARG A 61 -4.65 -22.12 18.79
N GLU A 62 -5.82 -22.32 18.18
CA GLU A 62 -5.96 -22.57 16.75
C GLU A 62 -6.53 -21.34 16.04
N ASN A 63 -5.83 -20.88 15.02
CA ASN A 63 -6.38 -19.87 14.12
C ASN A 63 -7.34 -20.58 13.13
N PRO A 64 -8.66 -20.32 13.17
CA PRO A 64 -9.63 -20.98 12.30
C PRO A 64 -9.39 -20.70 10.81
N PHE A 65 -8.65 -19.65 10.49
CA PHE A 65 -8.27 -19.28 9.12
C PHE A 65 -6.97 -19.93 8.64
N THR A 66 -6.30 -20.73 9.47
CA THR A 66 -5.14 -21.51 9.04
C THR A 66 -5.61 -22.78 8.31
N PRO A 67 -5.09 -23.05 7.09
CA PRO A 67 -5.34 -24.31 6.38
C PRO A 67 -5.03 -25.51 7.29
N PRO A 68 -5.88 -26.55 7.34
CA PRO A 68 -5.72 -27.70 8.23
C PRO A 68 -4.30 -28.29 8.25
N GLU A 69 -3.69 -28.40 7.06
CA GLU A 69 -2.34 -28.91 6.83
C GLU A 69 -1.22 -28.10 7.50
N LEU A 70 -1.42 -26.79 7.72
CA LEU A 70 -0.42 -25.90 8.33
C LEU A 70 -0.64 -25.68 9.84
N ARG A 71 -1.77 -26.13 10.40
CA ARG A 71 -2.11 -25.89 11.82
C ARG A 71 -1.10 -26.50 12.77
N LEU A 72 -0.67 -27.74 12.52
CA LEU A 72 0.31 -28.41 13.36
C LEU A 72 1.67 -27.71 13.30
N ALA A 73 2.12 -27.33 12.10
CA ALA A 73 3.40 -26.64 11.92
C ALA A 73 3.43 -25.28 12.65
N TYR A 74 2.38 -24.46 12.51
CA TYR A 74 2.30 -23.18 13.21
C TYR A 74 2.14 -23.32 14.72
N LYS A 75 1.42 -24.35 15.18
CA LYS A 75 1.31 -24.66 16.61
C LYS A 75 2.67 -25.03 17.19
N LEU A 76 3.43 -25.91 16.53
CA LEU A 76 4.78 -26.31 16.97
C LEU A 76 5.73 -25.10 17.04
N LEU A 77 5.73 -24.24 16.01
CA LEU A 77 6.55 -23.03 16.01
C LEU A 77 6.16 -22.08 17.15
N LYS A 78 4.86 -21.83 17.32
CA LYS A 78 4.33 -20.98 18.41
C LYS A 78 4.68 -21.53 19.79
N ASP A 79 4.51 -22.83 20.01
CA ASP A 79 4.80 -23.51 21.28
C ASP A 79 6.31 -23.50 21.59
N ALA A 80 7.16 -23.53 20.55
CA ALA A 80 8.60 -23.36 20.66
C ALA A 80 9.06 -21.89 20.70
N ASN A 81 8.13 -20.94 20.71
CA ASN A 81 8.38 -19.50 20.71
C ASN A 81 9.15 -18.98 19.46
N PHE A 82 8.99 -19.68 18.32
CA PHE A 82 9.52 -19.29 17.01
C PHE A 82 8.43 -18.73 16.10
N ALA A 83 8.81 -17.76 15.25
CA ALA A 83 7.95 -17.24 14.21
C ALA A 83 8.08 -18.10 12.93
N PRO A 84 6.99 -18.35 12.19
CA PRO A 84 7.06 -18.89 10.84
C PRO A 84 7.93 -18.05 9.90
N ASP A 85 8.60 -18.70 8.96
CA ASP A 85 9.54 -18.08 8.01
C ASP A 85 8.96 -16.85 7.28
N TRP A 86 7.68 -16.89 6.90
CA TRP A 86 7.01 -15.78 6.24
C TRP A 86 6.82 -14.55 7.14
N ILE A 87 6.75 -14.73 8.47
CA ILE A 87 6.71 -13.60 9.42
C ILE A 87 8.08 -12.92 9.46
N GLU A 88 9.15 -13.70 9.57
CA GLU A 88 10.52 -13.18 9.57
C GLU A 88 10.84 -12.48 8.24
N LEU A 89 10.44 -13.08 7.11
CA LEU A 89 10.64 -12.48 5.79
C LEU A 89 9.82 -11.20 5.60
N ASP A 90 8.59 -11.13 6.11
CA ASP A 90 7.80 -9.89 6.09
C ASP A 90 8.46 -8.80 6.97
N ARG A 91 9.05 -9.16 8.11
CA ARG A 91 9.87 -8.22 8.90
C ARG A 91 11.06 -7.71 8.09
N ASP A 92 11.75 -8.59 7.39
CA ASP A 92 12.89 -8.22 6.54
C ASP A 92 12.49 -7.32 5.36
N VAL A 93 11.30 -7.54 4.77
CA VAL A 93 10.74 -6.67 3.72
C VAL A 93 10.46 -5.27 4.28
N ARG A 94 9.87 -5.16 5.49
CA ARG A 94 9.63 -3.87 6.15
C ARG A 94 10.94 -3.15 6.46
N ALA A 95 11.91 -3.84 7.05
CA ALA A 95 13.22 -3.27 7.35
C ALA A 95 13.96 -2.81 6.08
N ALA A 96 13.88 -3.58 4.99
CA ALA A 96 14.46 -3.18 3.72
C ALA A 96 13.80 -1.92 3.11
N ARG A 97 12.49 -1.73 3.32
CA ARG A 97 11.79 -0.49 2.92
C ARG A 97 12.27 0.72 3.72
N GLU A 98 12.42 0.55 5.03
CA GLU A 98 12.93 1.60 5.91
C GLU A 98 14.36 1.98 5.54
N GLU A 99 15.24 1.00 5.32
CA GLU A 99 16.62 1.26 4.90
C GLU A 99 16.69 1.91 3.51
N LEU A 100 15.78 1.57 2.59
CA LEU A 100 15.68 2.24 1.29
C LEU A 100 15.31 3.73 1.44
N ALA A 101 14.39 4.05 2.35
CA ALA A 101 14.00 5.43 2.63
C ALA A 101 15.16 6.20 3.30
N ALA A 102 15.81 5.59 4.30
CA ALA A 102 16.97 6.17 4.97
C ALA A 102 18.13 6.39 4.00
N PHE A 103 18.36 5.44 3.08
CA PHE A 103 19.39 5.55 2.04
C PHE A 103 19.16 6.75 1.13
N GLN A 104 17.92 6.97 0.69
CA GLN A 104 17.56 8.15 -0.10
C GLN A 104 17.79 9.44 0.69
N GLU A 105 17.31 9.50 1.94
CA GLU A 105 17.42 10.72 2.74
C GLU A 105 18.88 11.09 3.06
N ARG A 106 19.77 10.11 3.29
CA ARG A 106 21.21 10.37 3.42
C ARG A 106 21.80 11.03 2.16
N HIS A 107 21.33 10.65 0.98
CA HIS A 107 21.76 11.30 -0.26
C HIS A 107 21.19 12.72 -0.39
N MET A 108 19.91 12.91 -0.01
CA MET A 108 19.28 14.24 0.00
C MET A 108 20.04 15.19 0.93
N GLU A 109 20.38 14.74 2.14
CA GLU A 109 21.16 15.53 3.10
C GLU A 109 22.56 15.85 2.56
N TRP A 110 23.21 14.86 1.95
CA TRP A 110 24.50 15.09 1.31
C TRP A 110 24.42 16.14 0.19
N LEU A 111 23.35 16.15 -0.61
CA LEU A 111 23.10 17.16 -1.65
C LEU A 111 22.88 18.56 -1.06
N ARG A 112 22.14 18.70 0.04
CA ARG A 112 21.90 19.98 0.73
C ARG A 112 23.20 20.65 1.19
N HIS A 113 24.24 19.86 1.48
CA HIS A 113 25.55 20.36 1.88
C HIS A 113 26.50 20.64 0.71
N GLN A 114 26.12 20.36 -0.54
CA GLN A 114 26.98 20.67 -1.68
C GLN A 114 26.89 22.16 -2.03
N PRO A 115 28.02 22.82 -2.36
CA PRO A 115 27.99 24.18 -2.84
C PRO A 115 27.25 24.27 -4.18
N LEU A 116 26.41 25.28 -4.33
CA LEU A 116 25.80 25.58 -5.62
C LEU A 116 26.84 26.25 -6.53
N PRO A 117 27.03 25.74 -7.76
CA PRO A 117 27.97 26.29 -8.73
C PRO A 117 27.41 27.59 -9.31
N THR A 118 28.29 28.56 -9.56
CA THR A 118 27.91 29.88 -10.12
C THR A 118 27.52 29.81 -11.59
N ASP A 119 28.09 28.87 -12.35
CA ASP A 119 27.80 28.66 -13.77
C ASP A 119 26.62 27.70 -13.99
N GLY A 120 25.95 27.27 -12.91
CA GLY A 120 24.79 26.39 -12.95
C GLY A 120 25.11 24.94 -13.33
N ARG A 121 26.38 24.57 -13.53
CA ARG A 121 26.78 23.22 -13.94
C ARG A 121 27.25 22.39 -12.75
N ALA A 122 26.64 21.22 -12.57
CA ALA A 122 26.98 20.33 -11.47
C ALA A 122 28.46 19.93 -11.56
N PRO A 123 29.23 20.01 -10.45
CA PRO A 123 30.60 19.52 -10.42
C PRO A 123 30.65 18.02 -10.78
N ALA A 124 31.69 17.61 -11.51
CA ALA A 124 31.85 16.21 -11.93
C ALA A 124 31.80 15.23 -10.75
N ALA A 125 32.40 15.58 -9.60
CA ALA A 125 32.34 14.79 -8.39
C ALA A 125 30.91 14.58 -7.87
N VAL A 126 30.05 15.60 -8.00
CA VAL A 126 28.64 15.51 -7.60
C VAL A 126 27.85 14.60 -8.52
N LEU A 127 28.06 14.75 -9.84
CA LEU A 127 27.46 13.87 -10.85
C LEU A 127 27.89 12.41 -10.67
N ASP A 128 29.17 12.16 -10.44
CA ASP A 128 29.71 10.82 -10.22
C ASP A 128 29.12 10.17 -8.98
N TRP A 129 29.04 10.92 -7.87
CA TRP A 129 28.43 10.43 -6.64
C TRP A 129 26.94 10.15 -6.83
N HIS A 130 26.19 11.07 -7.44
CA HIS A 130 24.77 10.89 -7.72
C HIS A 130 24.52 9.66 -8.60
N ARG A 131 25.30 9.46 -9.68
CA ARG A 131 25.22 8.27 -10.53
C ARG A 131 25.48 6.97 -9.77
N ARG A 132 26.50 6.94 -8.90
CA ARG A 132 26.80 5.77 -8.05
C ARG A 132 25.69 5.49 -7.05
N MET A 133 25.16 6.53 -6.41
CA MET A 133 24.06 6.42 -5.47
C MET A 133 22.78 5.93 -6.14
N ARG A 134 22.45 6.44 -7.33
CA ARG A 134 21.34 5.98 -8.14
C ARG A 134 21.47 4.51 -8.54
N ALA A 135 22.66 4.08 -8.99
CA ALA A 135 22.92 2.67 -9.30
C ALA A 135 22.76 1.76 -8.06
N GLN A 136 23.17 2.23 -6.88
CA GLN A 136 22.96 1.54 -5.61
C GLN A 136 21.48 1.46 -5.20
N LEU A 137 20.69 2.49 -5.49
CA LEU A 137 19.25 2.50 -5.24
C LEU A 137 18.54 1.45 -6.12
N VAL A 138 18.90 1.37 -7.41
CA VAL A 138 18.39 0.35 -8.34
C VAL A 138 18.62 -1.07 -7.79
N ARG A 139 19.84 -1.37 -7.32
CA ARG A 139 20.16 -2.70 -6.76
C ARG A 139 19.32 -3.03 -5.53
N ARG A 140 19.15 -2.06 -4.62
CA ARG A 140 18.33 -2.24 -3.41
C ARG A 140 16.84 -2.44 -3.75
N LEU A 141 16.33 -1.77 -4.76
CA LEU A 141 14.97 -1.97 -5.27
C LEU A 141 14.77 -3.38 -5.85
N ASP A 142 15.75 -3.87 -6.62
CA ASP A 142 15.75 -5.24 -7.15
C ASP A 142 15.77 -6.28 -6.02
N GLU A 143 16.66 -6.12 -5.04
CA GLU A 143 16.74 -6.98 -3.85
C GLU A 143 15.44 -6.98 -3.03
N LEU A 144 14.85 -5.81 -2.79
CA LEU A 144 13.57 -5.67 -2.10
C LEU A 144 12.46 -6.39 -2.86
N ASN A 145 12.39 -6.22 -4.18
CA ASN A 145 11.38 -6.89 -4.99
C ASN A 145 11.56 -8.42 -4.99
N ARG A 146 12.80 -8.94 -5.00
CA ARG A 146 13.02 -10.38 -4.82
C ARG A 146 12.53 -10.89 -3.47
N LYS A 147 12.74 -10.15 -2.39
CA LYS A 147 12.20 -10.51 -1.07
C LYS A 147 10.67 -10.50 -1.06
N ILE A 148 10.04 -9.51 -1.69
CA ILE A 148 8.59 -9.43 -1.84
C ILE A 148 8.06 -10.63 -2.65
N ASP A 149 8.71 -10.96 -3.76
CA ASP A 149 8.32 -12.08 -4.61
C ASP A 149 8.42 -13.39 -3.82
N HIS A 150 9.52 -13.60 -3.06
CA HIS A 150 9.66 -14.76 -2.19
C HIS A 150 8.58 -14.81 -1.11
N LEU A 151 8.31 -13.70 -0.42
CA LEU A 151 7.24 -13.61 0.58
C LEU A 151 5.90 -14.01 -0.03
N ASN A 152 5.58 -13.49 -1.21
CA ASN A 152 4.30 -13.74 -1.88
C ASN A 152 4.10 -15.21 -2.27
N LEU A 153 5.19 -15.96 -2.47
CA LEU A 153 5.17 -17.39 -2.77
C LEU A 153 4.96 -18.26 -1.52
N ILE A 154 5.34 -17.78 -0.33
CA ILE A 154 5.34 -18.60 0.90
C ILE A 154 4.24 -18.24 1.90
N VAL A 155 3.55 -17.10 1.70
CA VAL A 155 2.43 -16.74 2.59
C VAL A 155 1.26 -17.72 2.44
N PRO A 156 0.64 -18.14 3.55
CA PRO A 156 -0.46 -19.11 3.53
C PRO A 156 -1.78 -18.53 3.00
N GLN A 157 -1.88 -17.20 2.86
CA GLN A 157 -3.10 -16.50 2.49
C GLN A 157 -2.75 -15.34 1.56
N LEU A 158 -3.52 -15.19 0.48
CA LEU A 158 -3.28 -14.16 -0.55
C LEU A 158 -3.31 -12.73 0.02
N GLN A 159 -4.13 -12.47 1.03
CA GLN A 159 -4.20 -11.16 1.71
C GLN A 159 -2.94 -10.75 2.46
N LEU A 160 -2.02 -11.69 2.74
CA LEU A 160 -0.73 -11.42 3.38
C LEU A 160 0.37 -11.08 2.36
N GLN A 161 0.07 -11.17 1.06
CA GLN A 161 0.99 -10.75 0.02
C GLN A 161 1.27 -9.24 0.09
N ARG A 162 2.42 -8.84 -0.45
CA ARG A 162 2.85 -7.45 -0.57
C ARG A 162 2.96 -7.09 -2.05
N PRO A 163 2.46 -5.91 -2.46
CA PRO A 163 2.70 -5.44 -3.82
C PRO A 163 4.20 -5.17 -4.00
N ARG A 164 4.70 -5.51 -5.19
CA ARG A 164 6.04 -5.12 -5.63
C ARG A 164 6.16 -3.60 -5.64
N VAL A 165 7.37 -3.12 -5.41
CA VAL A 165 7.70 -1.71 -5.53
C VAL A 165 7.98 -1.40 -7.00
N ASP A 166 7.29 -0.40 -7.54
CA ASP A 166 7.58 0.13 -8.87
C ASP A 166 8.92 0.89 -8.83
N ALA A 167 9.97 0.23 -9.29
CA ALA A 167 11.31 0.79 -9.28
C ALA A 167 11.43 2.02 -10.20
N ALA A 168 10.72 2.05 -11.33
CA ALA A 168 10.78 3.17 -12.27
C ALA A 168 10.17 4.43 -11.63
N GLU A 169 9.02 4.28 -10.99
CA GLU A 169 8.36 5.39 -10.28
C GLU A 169 9.19 5.88 -9.09
N VAL A 170 9.80 4.97 -8.31
CA VAL A 170 10.67 5.37 -7.20
C VAL A 170 11.89 6.14 -7.71
N LEU A 171 12.53 5.67 -8.78
CA LEU A 171 13.68 6.36 -9.38
C LEU A 171 13.30 7.73 -9.93
N ARG A 172 12.15 7.84 -10.60
CA ARG A 172 11.64 9.12 -11.10
C ARG A 172 11.45 10.13 -9.97
N ARG A 173 10.74 9.74 -8.89
CA ARG A 173 10.54 10.59 -7.72
C ARG A 173 11.85 10.94 -7.01
N PHE A 174 12.79 10.00 -6.97
CA PHE A 174 14.11 10.24 -6.39
C PHE A 174 14.89 11.29 -7.20
N ASP A 175 14.95 11.12 -8.52
CA ASP A 175 15.63 12.03 -9.44
C ASP A 175 15.02 13.44 -9.38
N GLU A 176 13.68 13.55 -9.33
CA GLU A 176 12.95 14.81 -9.15
C GLU A 176 13.30 15.51 -7.84
N ARG A 177 13.24 14.79 -6.71
CA ARG A 177 13.61 15.34 -5.40
C ARG A 177 15.09 15.77 -5.36
N CYS A 178 15.98 15.02 -5.99
CA CYS A 178 17.39 15.40 -6.09
C CYS A 178 17.58 16.69 -6.91
N ALA A 179 16.84 16.83 -8.01
CA ALA A 179 16.86 18.05 -8.82
C ALA A 179 16.28 19.27 -8.07
N ASP A 180 15.22 19.09 -7.27
CA ASP A 180 14.66 20.16 -6.45
C ASP A 180 15.66 20.67 -5.40
N ILE A 181 16.43 19.76 -4.79
CA ILE A 181 17.46 20.10 -3.78
C ILE A 181 18.71 20.67 -4.44
N TYR A 182 19.11 20.13 -5.60
CA TYR A 182 20.30 20.54 -6.33
C TYR A 182 19.98 20.72 -7.83
N PRO A 183 19.47 21.90 -8.23
CA PRO A 183 18.99 22.18 -9.61
C PRO A 183 19.98 21.87 -10.74
N PRO A 184 21.31 22.02 -10.57
CA PRO A 184 22.27 21.62 -11.61
C PRO A 184 22.19 20.14 -12.02
N LEU A 185 21.61 19.24 -11.20
CA LEU A 185 21.39 17.85 -11.59
C LEU A 185 20.37 17.69 -12.72
N ALA A 186 19.35 18.55 -12.80
CA ALA A 186 18.33 18.49 -13.84
C ALA A 186 18.91 18.71 -15.24
N GLN A 187 19.92 19.58 -15.33
CA GLN A 187 20.58 19.94 -16.59
C GLN A 187 21.52 18.84 -17.11
N ALA A 188 22.03 17.99 -16.21
CA ALA A 188 22.93 16.89 -16.57
C ALA A 188 22.21 15.64 -17.10
N GLY A 189 20.89 15.53 -16.91
CA GLY A 189 20.07 14.42 -17.42
C GLY A 189 19.73 14.49 -18.92
N GLY A 190 20.18 15.54 -19.62
CA GLY A 190 19.81 15.83 -21.00
C GLY A 190 20.75 15.32 -22.11
N GLU A 191 21.85 14.66 -21.77
CA GLU A 191 22.78 14.12 -22.78
C GLU A 191 22.60 12.61 -22.92
N PRO A 192 21.89 12.11 -23.96
CA PRO A 192 21.79 10.67 -24.20
C PRO A 192 23.20 10.13 -24.51
N ASP A 193 23.59 9.06 -23.80
CA ASP A 193 24.79 8.26 -24.08
C ASP A 193 24.62 7.53 -25.43
N ASP A 194 24.70 8.29 -26.52
CA ASP A 194 24.60 7.78 -27.90
C ASP A 194 25.97 7.31 -28.42
N ARG A 195 26.89 6.95 -27.52
CA ARG A 195 28.24 6.47 -27.88
C ARG A 195 28.50 5.00 -27.55
N ARG A 196 27.45 4.19 -27.48
CA ARG A 196 27.59 2.72 -27.45
C ARG A 196 26.60 2.02 -28.35
N HIS A 197 26.86 2.04 -29.65
CA HIS A 197 26.93 0.84 -30.50
C HIS A 197 27.00 1.28 -31.97
N ARG A 198 28.17 1.08 -32.58
CA ARG A 198 28.23 0.78 -34.01
C ARG A 198 29.02 -0.52 -34.16
N PRO A 199 28.45 -1.57 -34.76
CA PRO A 199 29.22 -2.75 -35.13
C PRO A 199 30.26 -2.42 -36.23
#